data_AF-A0A8T3MNE8-F1
#
_entry.id   AF-A0A8T3MNE8-F1
#
_cell.length_a   1.000
_cell.length_b   1.000
_cell.length_c   1.000
_cell.angle_alpha   90.00
_cell.angle_beta   90.00
_cell.angle_gamma   90.00
#
_symmetry.space_group_name_H-M   'P 1'
#
loop_
_entity.id
_entity.type
_entity.pdbx_description
1 polymer ?
#
loop_
_entity_poly.entity_id
_entity_poly.type
_entity_poly.pdbx_seq_one_letter_code
_entity_poly.pdbx_strand_id
1 'polypeptide(L)'
;MRSSQPLRDPPGRIRARVRPQAELEEPILAELFSVERLEQHAQTLAAAQTVTDAPRRGRAVGRRMAENGRVLLESYRVLTRATKDERSITPAAEWLVDNFYIVDEQLREIRDDLPPDYYRELPKLAEGHLAGYPRVLGLVWA
;
A
#
# COMPACT_ATOMS: atom_id res chain seq x y z
N MET A 1 -29.97 -18.99 -2.24
CA MET A 1 -30.25 -17.54 -2.15
C MET A 1 -29.53 -17.01 -0.93
N ARG A 2 -28.34 -16.41 -1.12
CA ARG A 2 -27.54 -15.82 -0.03
C ARG A 2 -27.85 -14.33 0.01
N SER A 3 -28.48 -13.89 1.08
CA SER A 3 -28.85 -12.50 1.30
C SER A 3 -27.60 -11.67 1.62
N SER A 4 -27.32 -10.68 0.78
CA SER A 4 -26.26 -9.69 0.99
C SER A 4 -26.62 -8.80 2.17
N GLN A 5 -25.82 -8.86 3.24
CA GLN A 5 -25.92 -7.99 4.40
C GLN A 5 -25.14 -6.70 4.09
N PRO A 6 -25.74 -5.50 4.18
CA PRO A 6 -25.00 -4.26 3.92
C PRO A 6 -24.01 -3.96 5.06
N LEU A 7 -22.85 -3.45 4.66
CA LEU A 7 -21.77 -2.98 5.52
C LEU A 7 -22.30 -1.93 6.51
N ARG A 8 -22.09 -2.14 7.82
CA ARG A 8 -22.49 -1.21 8.88
C ARG A 8 -21.69 0.10 8.79
N ASP A 9 -22.38 1.23 8.87
CA ASP A 9 -21.75 2.53 9.09
C ASP A 9 -21.03 2.57 10.45
N PRO A 10 -19.82 3.16 10.53
CA PRO A 10 -19.15 3.41 11.81
C PRO A 10 -19.87 4.53 12.59
N PRO A 11 -19.96 4.44 13.94
CA PRO A 11 -20.71 5.40 14.73
C PRO A 11 -19.93 6.72 14.97
N GLY A 12 -20.63 7.85 14.83
CA GLY A 12 -20.36 9.10 15.55
C GLY A 12 -19.42 10.10 14.88
N ARG A 13 -19.90 10.82 13.86
CA ARG A 13 -19.24 12.05 13.37
C ARG A 13 -19.40 13.19 14.39
N ILE A 14 -18.34 13.49 15.14
CA ILE A 14 -18.18 14.83 15.73
C ILE A 14 -17.99 15.79 14.56
N ARG A 15 -18.92 16.74 14.39
CA ARG A 15 -18.85 17.78 13.35
C ARG A 15 -17.70 18.74 13.67
N ALA A 16 -16.48 18.37 13.31
CA ALA A 16 -15.40 19.34 13.19
C ALA A 16 -15.77 20.35 12.10
N ARG A 17 -15.59 21.64 12.39
CA ARG A 17 -15.75 22.71 11.39
C ARG A 17 -14.72 22.48 10.27
N VAL A 18 -15.20 21.94 9.15
CA VAL A 18 -14.42 21.73 7.93
C VAL A 18 -14.00 23.11 7.41
N ARG A 19 -12.68 23.37 7.38
CA ARG A 19 -12.10 24.51 6.63
C ARG A 19 -12.52 24.38 5.16
N PRO A 20 -12.71 25.49 4.41
CA PRO A 20 -13.14 25.40 3.03
C PRO A 20 -12.15 24.55 2.26
N GLN A 21 -12.71 23.51 1.65
CA GLN A 21 -12.10 22.49 0.81
C GLN A 21 -10.98 23.08 -0.05
N ALA A 22 -9.72 22.90 0.40
CA ALA A 22 -8.59 23.04 -0.51
C ALA A 22 -8.89 22.11 -1.68
N GLU A 23 -8.82 22.67 -2.89
CA GLU A 23 -9.03 22.01 -4.18
C GLU A 23 -8.68 20.54 -4.09
N LEU A 24 -9.71 19.67 -3.98
CA LEU A 24 -9.49 18.24 -4.05
C LEU A 24 -8.96 18.01 -5.46
N GLU A 25 -7.68 17.63 -5.57
CA GLU A 25 -7.12 17.03 -6.77
C GLU A 25 -8.19 16.10 -7.35
N GLU A 26 -8.43 16.18 -8.67
CA GLU A 26 -9.45 15.36 -9.34
C GLU A 26 -9.36 13.92 -8.81
N PRO A 27 -10.49 13.28 -8.46
CA PRO A 27 -10.45 11.94 -7.91
C PRO A 27 -9.61 11.05 -8.83
N ILE A 28 -8.78 10.18 -8.26
CA ILE A 28 -8.03 9.20 -9.07
C ILE A 28 -9.05 8.24 -9.69
N LEU A 29 -9.55 8.61 -10.87
CA LEU A 29 -10.52 7.84 -11.65
C LEU A 29 -9.76 6.90 -12.58
N ALA A 30 -9.17 5.86 -12.00
CA ALA A 30 -8.72 4.73 -12.81
C ALA A 30 -9.93 3.92 -13.28
N GLU A 31 -9.90 3.44 -14.52
CA GLU A 31 -10.93 2.51 -15.01
C GLU A 31 -10.84 1.20 -14.22
N LEU A 32 -11.97 0.79 -13.62
CA LEU A 32 -12.07 -0.53 -13.03
C LEU A 32 -12.17 -1.57 -14.15
N PHE A 33 -11.11 -2.35 -14.33
CA PHE A 33 -11.08 -3.40 -15.34
C PHE A 33 -12.08 -4.51 -15.03
N SER A 34 -12.75 -5.01 -16.07
CA SER A 34 -13.45 -6.30 -15.99
C SER A 34 -12.43 -7.43 -15.80
N VAL A 35 -12.90 -8.63 -15.44
CA VAL A 35 -12.03 -9.81 -15.28
C VAL A 35 -11.23 -10.09 -16.57
N GLU A 36 -11.89 -10.03 -17.72
CA GLU A 36 -11.26 -10.28 -19.03
C GLU A 36 -10.19 -9.22 -19.33
N ARG A 37 -10.46 -7.96 -18.99
CA ARG A 37 -9.48 -6.88 -19.18
C ARG A 37 -8.31 -7.00 -18.21
N LEU A 38 -8.54 -7.44 -16.97
CA LEU A 38 -7.47 -7.75 -16.01
C LEU A 38 -6.57 -8.86 -16.53
N GLU A 39 -7.13 -9.95 -17.07
CA GLU A 39 -6.36 -11.05 -17.65
C GLU A 39 -5.51 -10.58 -18.83
N GLN A 40 -6.12 -9.83 -19.77
CA GLN A 40 -5.40 -9.29 -20.91
C GLN A 40 -4.28 -8.33 -20.48
N HIS A 41 -4.55 -7.48 -19.49
CA HIS A 41 -3.55 -6.56 -18.95
C HIS A 41 -2.41 -7.32 -18.25
N ALA A 42 -2.73 -8.36 -17.46
CA ALA A 42 -1.74 -9.19 -16.79
C ALA A 42 -0.82 -9.92 -17.80
N GLN A 43 -1.36 -10.40 -18.92
CA GLN A 43 -0.58 -11.01 -20.00
C GLN A 43 0.37 -9.99 -20.66
N THR A 44 -0.16 -8.81 -21.03
CA THR A 44 0.63 -7.73 -21.61
C THR A 44 1.74 -7.30 -20.66
N LEU A 45 1.43 -7.13 -19.38
CA LEU A 45 2.39 -6.73 -18.37
C LEU A 45 3.46 -7.80 -18.13
N ALA A 46 3.08 -9.08 -18.10
CA ALA A 46 4.01 -10.19 -17.97
C ALA A 46 4.99 -10.26 -19.16
N ALA A 47 4.53 -9.96 -20.38
CA ALA A 47 5.37 -9.92 -21.57
C ALA A 47 6.33 -8.71 -21.55
N ALA A 48 5.87 -7.55 -21.07
CA ALA A 48 6.68 -6.34 -20.97
C ALA A 48 7.73 -6.40 -19.83
N GLN A 49 7.42 -7.12 -18.75
CA GLN A 49 8.29 -7.24 -17.57
C GLN A 49 9.16 -8.50 -17.63
N THR A 50 10.23 -8.42 -18.42
CA THR A 50 11.24 -9.49 -18.50
C THR A 50 11.93 -9.71 -17.14
N VAL A 51 12.28 -10.95 -16.84
CA VAL A 51 12.89 -11.34 -15.55
C VAL A 51 14.28 -11.93 -15.75
N THR A 52 15.15 -11.79 -14.74
CA THR A 52 16.52 -12.31 -14.76
C THR A 52 16.56 -13.82 -14.55
N ASP A 53 17.53 -14.51 -15.17
CA ASP A 53 17.83 -15.92 -14.88
C ASP A 53 18.54 -16.14 -13.52
N ALA A 54 18.97 -15.07 -12.84
CA ALA A 54 19.70 -15.12 -11.58
C ALA A 54 18.99 -14.37 -10.43
N PRO A 55 17.79 -14.82 -10.00
CA PRO A 55 16.93 -14.07 -9.07
C PRO A 55 17.57 -13.82 -7.69
N ARG A 56 18.48 -14.71 -7.25
CA ARG A 56 19.19 -14.60 -5.97
C ARG A 56 20.11 -13.39 -5.84
N ARG A 57 20.48 -12.73 -6.95
CA ARG A 57 21.32 -11.52 -6.98
C ARG A 57 20.53 -10.21 -6.94
N GLY A 58 19.21 -10.28 -6.73
CA GLY A 58 18.34 -9.11 -6.69
C GLY A 58 18.56 -8.18 -5.49
N ARG A 59 18.03 -6.96 -5.60
CA ARG A 59 18.06 -5.94 -4.56
C ARG A 59 17.10 -6.33 -3.43
N ALA A 60 17.54 -6.24 -2.18
CA ALA A 60 16.70 -6.54 -1.02
C ALA A 60 15.81 -5.34 -0.64
N VAL A 61 14.52 -5.58 -0.44
CA VAL A 61 13.55 -4.56 0.03
C VAL A 61 13.34 -4.61 1.54
N GLY A 62 13.69 -5.72 2.20
CA GLY A 62 13.45 -5.92 3.64
C GLY A 62 13.96 -4.78 4.54
N ARG A 63 15.16 -4.24 4.26
CA ARG A 63 15.68 -3.08 5.00
C ARG A 63 14.79 -1.84 4.83
N ARG A 64 14.36 -1.56 3.60
CA ARG A 64 13.47 -0.41 3.32
C ARG A 64 12.10 -0.63 3.95
N MET A 65 11.61 -1.86 3.95
CA MET A 65 10.34 -2.23 4.57
C MET A 65 10.37 -2.01 6.09
N ALA A 66 11.43 -2.46 6.76
CA ALA A 66 11.63 -2.24 8.20
C ALA A 66 11.72 -0.74 8.53
N GLU A 67 12.44 0.04 7.73
CA GLU A 67 12.54 1.49 7.92
C GLU A 67 11.19 2.19 7.71
N ASN A 68 10.45 1.83 6.66
CA ASN A 68 9.11 2.35 6.43
C ASN A 68 8.19 2.04 7.61
N GLY A 69 8.23 0.81 8.15
CA GLY A 69 7.44 0.43 9.32
C GLY A 69 7.78 1.27 10.56
N ARG A 70 9.08 1.54 10.80
CA ARG A 70 9.53 2.41 11.89
C ARG A 70 8.98 3.83 11.74
N VAL A 71 9.09 4.41 10.55
CA VAL A 71 8.59 5.77 10.25
C VAL A 71 7.07 5.86 10.40
N LEU A 72 6.33 4.86 9.92
CA LEU A 72 4.88 4.81 10.05
C LEU A 72 4.45 4.75 11.53
N LEU A 73 5.11 3.93 12.33
CA LEU A 73 4.83 3.81 13.76
C LEU A 73 5.15 5.09 14.54
N GLU A 74 6.27 5.75 14.24
CA GLU A 74 6.59 7.05 14.83
C GLU A 74 5.57 8.11 14.42
N SER A 75 5.20 8.15 13.15
CA SER A 75 4.20 9.09 12.63
C SER A 75 2.86 8.90 13.33
N TYR A 76 2.38 7.66 13.44
CA TYR A 76 1.17 7.32 14.19
C TYR A 76 1.24 7.84 15.63
N ARG A 77 2.33 7.56 16.36
CA ARG A 77 2.50 8.01 17.76
C ARG A 77 2.47 9.54 17.89
N VAL A 78 3.09 10.26 16.96
CA VAL A 78 3.09 11.74 16.95
C VAL A 78 1.67 12.26 16.68
N LEU A 79 0.99 11.70 15.68
CA LEU A 79 -0.35 12.13 15.29
C LEU A 79 -1.38 11.83 16.38
N THR A 80 -1.37 10.64 16.99
CA THR A 80 -2.26 10.31 18.11
C THR A 80 -2.06 11.25 19.31
N ARG A 81 -0.83 11.67 19.59
CA ARG A 81 -0.58 12.69 20.64
C ARG A 81 -1.17 14.04 20.23
N ALA A 82 -0.96 14.47 18.99
CA ALA A 82 -1.55 15.72 18.50
C ALA A 82 -3.08 15.72 18.57
N THR A 83 -3.74 14.61 18.21
CA THR A 83 -5.20 14.46 18.33
C THR A 83 -5.67 14.52 19.79
N LYS A 84 -4.93 13.89 20.72
CA LYS A 84 -5.23 13.96 22.16
C LYS A 84 -5.09 15.36 22.75
N ASP A 85 -4.17 16.14 22.22
CA ASP A 85 -3.95 17.54 22.59
C ASP A 85 -4.91 18.51 21.88
N GLU A 86 -5.96 17.98 21.20
CA GLU A 86 -6.94 18.74 20.40
C GLU A 86 -6.31 19.63 19.31
N ARG A 87 -5.11 19.27 18.85
CA ARG A 87 -4.44 19.98 17.76
C ARG A 87 -5.05 19.57 16.42
N SER A 88 -5.21 20.55 15.53
CA SER A 88 -5.63 20.29 14.15
C SER A 88 -4.57 19.47 13.43
N ILE A 89 -5.00 18.37 12.82
CA ILE A 89 -4.20 17.52 11.92
C ILE A 89 -4.80 17.54 10.51
N THR A 90 -4.05 17.09 9.52
CA THR A 90 -4.52 17.04 8.13
C THR A 90 -5.48 15.86 7.93
N PRO A 91 -6.36 15.88 6.90
CA PRO A 91 -7.23 14.73 6.59
C PRO A 91 -6.46 13.42 6.36
N ALA A 92 -5.28 13.48 5.73
CA ALA A 92 -4.42 12.31 5.54
C ALA A 92 -3.86 11.77 6.87
N ALA A 93 -3.58 12.65 7.83
CA ALA A 93 -3.15 12.27 9.17
C ALA A 93 -4.29 11.61 9.97
N GLU A 94 -5.52 12.13 9.86
CA GLU A 94 -6.72 11.51 10.46
C GLU A 94 -6.91 10.09 9.93
N TRP A 95 -6.88 9.93 8.60
CA TRP A 95 -6.98 8.61 7.98
C TRP A 95 -5.92 7.64 8.51
N LEU A 96 -4.65 8.08 8.62
CA LEU A 96 -3.59 7.22 9.13
C LEU A 96 -3.85 6.80 10.59
N VAL A 97 -4.32 7.71 11.45
CA VAL A 97 -4.64 7.40 12.85
C VAL A 97 -5.77 6.37 12.94
N ASP A 98 -6.83 6.55 12.15
CA ASP A 98 -8.00 5.68 12.17
C ASP A 98 -7.69 4.28 11.60
N ASN A 99 -6.77 4.19 10.63
CA ASN A 99 -6.48 2.96 9.88
C ASN A 99 -5.15 2.30 10.25
N PHE A 100 -4.40 2.82 11.22
CA PHE A 100 -3.05 2.32 11.52
C PHE A 100 -3.02 0.83 11.87
N TYR A 101 -4.09 0.30 12.46
CA TYR A 101 -4.17 -1.12 12.80
C TYR A 101 -4.04 -2.03 11.57
N ILE A 102 -4.62 -1.64 10.42
CA ILE A 102 -4.52 -2.37 9.15
C ILE A 102 -3.08 -2.33 8.66
N VAL A 103 -2.46 -1.14 8.68
CA VAL A 103 -1.06 -0.96 8.26
C VAL A 103 -0.14 -1.82 9.11
N ASP A 104 -0.31 -1.79 10.43
CA ASP A 104 0.49 -2.55 11.39
C ASP A 104 0.32 -4.07 11.24
N GLU A 105 -0.89 -4.54 10.93
CA GLU A 105 -1.16 -5.93 10.55
C GLU A 105 -0.43 -6.32 9.26
N GLN A 106 -0.56 -5.52 8.20
CA GLN A 106 0.13 -5.77 6.92
C GLN A 106 1.66 -5.75 7.05
N LEU A 107 2.22 -4.87 7.90
CA LEU A 107 3.66 -4.85 8.18
C LEU A 107 4.13 -6.14 8.87
N ARG A 108 3.32 -6.73 9.74
CA ARG A 108 3.62 -8.01 10.40
C ARG A 108 3.53 -9.17 9.42
N GLU A 109 2.43 -9.26 8.67
CA GLU A 109 2.23 -10.32 7.66
C GLU A 109 3.38 -10.33 6.66
N ILE A 110 3.77 -9.18 6.11
CA ILE A 110 4.89 -9.12 5.16
C ILE A 110 6.20 -9.57 5.82
N ARG A 111 6.45 -9.24 7.09
CA ARG A 111 7.67 -9.69 7.78
C ARG A 111 7.68 -11.21 7.95
N ASP A 112 6.53 -11.79 8.28
CA ASP A 112 6.41 -13.20 8.63
C ASP A 112 6.34 -14.08 7.36
N ASP A 113 5.65 -13.62 6.32
CA ASP A 113 5.42 -14.34 5.06
C ASP A 113 6.48 -14.05 3.98
N LEU A 114 7.29 -13.00 4.13
CA LEU A 114 8.36 -12.65 3.19
C LEU A 114 9.76 -12.76 3.81
N PRO A 115 10.16 -13.94 4.33
CA PRO A 115 11.49 -14.12 4.89
C PRO A 115 12.57 -13.90 3.82
N PRO A 116 13.80 -13.53 4.21
CA PRO A 116 14.87 -13.18 3.27
C PRO A 116 15.17 -14.26 2.22
N ASP A 117 15.04 -15.53 2.56
CA ASP A 117 15.30 -16.64 1.63
C ASP A 117 14.19 -16.78 0.60
N TYR A 118 12.92 -16.73 1.01
CA TYR A 118 11.79 -16.71 0.07
C TYR A 118 11.86 -15.49 -0.85
N TYR A 119 12.21 -14.33 -0.31
CA TYR A 119 12.41 -13.12 -1.10
C TYR A 119 13.46 -13.29 -2.21
N ARG A 120 14.54 -14.04 -1.97
CA ARG A 120 15.62 -14.28 -2.96
C ARG A 120 15.17 -15.20 -4.10
N GLU A 121 14.10 -15.96 -3.91
CA GLU A 121 13.53 -16.85 -4.93
C GLU A 121 12.57 -16.13 -5.88
N LEU A 122 12.04 -14.96 -5.47
CA LEU A 122 11.12 -14.19 -6.30
C LEU A 122 11.77 -13.76 -7.64
N PRO A 123 11.07 -13.89 -8.78
CA PRO A 123 11.54 -13.40 -10.07
C PRO A 123 11.88 -11.91 -9.99
N LYS A 124 13.05 -11.53 -10.48
CA LYS A 124 13.53 -10.14 -10.47
C LYS A 124 13.42 -9.55 -11.86
N LEU A 125 13.02 -8.29 -11.98
CA LEU A 125 12.98 -7.58 -13.26
C LEU A 125 14.38 -7.52 -13.87
N ALA A 126 14.51 -7.77 -15.17
CA ALA A 126 15.80 -7.71 -15.85
C ALA A 126 16.24 -6.28 -16.17
N GLU A 127 15.28 -5.40 -16.46
CA GLU A 127 15.53 -4.08 -17.05
C GLU A 127 14.70 -2.97 -16.39
N GLY A 128 14.99 -1.71 -16.77
CA GLY A 128 14.27 -0.53 -16.31
C GLY A 128 14.67 -0.03 -14.91
N HIS A 129 13.94 0.98 -14.43
CA HIS A 129 14.23 1.65 -13.15
C HIS A 129 14.11 0.70 -11.94
N LEU A 130 13.31 -0.36 -12.06
CA LEU A 130 13.13 -1.40 -11.06
C LEU A 130 13.97 -2.67 -11.32
N ALA A 131 14.94 -2.67 -12.24
CA ALA A 131 15.78 -3.85 -12.51
C ALA A 131 16.35 -4.47 -11.23
N GLY A 132 16.33 -5.79 -11.06
CA GLY A 132 16.81 -6.46 -9.85
C GLY A 132 15.86 -6.38 -8.64
N TYR A 133 14.77 -5.62 -8.69
CA TYR A 133 13.68 -5.74 -7.72
C TYR A 133 12.71 -6.89 -8.12
N PRO A 134 11.98 -7.48 -7.15
CA PRO A 134 10.91 -8.43 -7.44
C PRO A 134 9.92 -7.90 -8.46
N ARG A 135 9.51 -8.75 -9.40
CA ARG A 135 8.52 -8.41 -10.44
C ARG A 135 7.18 -7.92 -9.85
N VAL A 136 6.80 -8.40 -8.67
CA VAL A 136 5.59 -7.91 -7.97
C VAL A 136 5.64 -6.41 -7.67
N LEU A 137 6.81 -5.81 -7.44
CA LEU A 137 6.92 -4.36 -7.31
C LEU A 137 6.63 -3.66 -8.64
N GLY A 138 6.97 -4.27 -9.77
CA GLY A 138 6.60 -3.74 -11.08
C GLY A 138 5.11 -3.55 -11.27
N LEU A 139 4.23 -4.25 -10.54
CA LEU A 139 2.78 -4.08 -10.63
C LEU A 139 2.30 -2.72 -10.13
N VAL A 140 2.98 -2.14 -9.14
CA VAL A 140 2.58 -0.87 -8.51
C VAL A 140 2.99 0.35 -9.36
N TRP A 141 3.95 0.16 -10.27
CA TRP A 141 4.47 1.19 -11.18
C TRP A 141 4.13 0.91 -12.65
N ALA A 142 3.23 -0.03 -12.91
CA ALA A 142 2.75 -0.42 -14.24
C ALA A 142 1.65 0.51 -14.75
#